data_AF-A0A6G0XGP0-F1
#
_entry.id   AF-A0A6G0XGP0-F1
#
_cell.length_a   1.000
_cell.length_b   1.000
_cell.length_c   1.000
_cell.angle_alpha   90.00
_cell.angle_beta   90.00
_cell.angle_gamma   90.00
#
_symmetry.space_group_name_H-M   'P 1'
#
loop_
_entity.id
_entity.type
_entity.pdbx_description
1 polymer ?
#
loop_
_entity_poly.entity_id
_entity_poly.type
_entity_poly.pdbx_seq_one_letter_code
_entity_poly.pdbx_strand_id
1 'polypeptide(L)'
;MNNNDVEIMERRFSSHGGSKEYTMDELCTQLDDMDKELRQAATYGLLLVAKNEELVIAMESTRRRTCRAQRRDSNLGKASRNTTEKCHEFEDEIFQLQQLPTQSCTCSKEPRITPQVVADLDLLRRELEDKDFQLHNALKREKDKDEYIRRLQQTKRDTLDVIHQMKTSSAIEAKVRKSLEARNAVLAEKMAAAQTKLDLFQQAFLERELEENRLRTEIEELHEALRAQTHDVDTNANLIQTWMYKCNRLEKELESLQMAMPTRSSISSYEDIAATASFDRLESFFNLTALGIILEHQAQDQFKDGSSRQTIEAWFREALMAEMPYHTWHNWLTKRITATMPPIKGQPDRVSPTSALTKAITLFFDKYKHKVDPTAPTALLA
;
A
#
# COMPACT_ATOMS: atom_id res chain seq x y z
N MET A 1 18.88 6.26 -17.24
CA MET A 1 18.63 5.29 -16.15
C MET A 1 18.88 3.92 -16.73
N ASN A 2 19.90 3.24 -16.22
CA ASN A 2 20.31 1.94 -16.72
C ASN A 2 19.34 0.87 -16.19
N ASN A 3 19.10 -0.19 -16.96
CA ASN A 3 18.22 -1.30 -16.57
C ASN A 3 18.62 -1.95 -15.24
N ASN A 4 19.87 -1.82 -14.81
CA ASN A 4 20.33 -2.32 -13.52
C ASN A 4 19.72 -1.60 -12.30
N ASP A 5 19.31 -0.34 -12.44
CA ASP A 5 18.77 0.43 -11.29
C ASP A 5 17.32 0.03 -10.95
N VAL A 6 16.58 -0.47 -11.94
CA VAL A 6 15.20 -0.94 -11.78
C VAL A 6 15.18 -2.35 -11.15
N GLU A 7 16.10 -3.21 -11.57
CA GLU A 7 16.19 -4.59 -11.05
C GLU A 7 16.62 -4.65 -9.58
N ILE A 8 17.40 -3.66 -9.11
CA ILE A 8 17.81 -3.54 -7.71
C ILE A 8 16.64 -3.09 -6.82
N MET A 9 15.73 -2.24 -7.33
CA MET A 9 14.52 -1.88 -6.59
C MET A 9 13.54 -3.06 -6.49
N GLU A 10 13.31 -3.81 -7.57
CA GLU A 10 12.37 -4.94 -7.55
C GLU A 10 12.80 -6.08 -6.62
N ARG A 11 14.11 -6.32 -6.47
CA ARG A 11 14.62 -7.33 -5.51
C ARG A 11 14.46 -6.92 -4.05
N ARG A 12 14.41 -5.62 -3.72
CA ARG A 12 14.16 -5.17 -2.33
C ARG A 12 12.72 -5.41 -1.90
N PHE A 13 11.76 -5.23 -2.81
CA PHE A 13 10.34 -5.42 -2.50
C PHE A 13 9.89 -6.90 -2.51
N SER A 14 10.57 -7.80 -3.24
CA SER A 14 10.16 -9.22 -3.32
C SER A 14 10.73 -10.14 -2.21
N SER A 15 11.62 -9.65 -1.34
CA SER A 15 12.31 -10.48 -0.32
C SER A 15 11.60 -10.52 1.05
N HIS A 16 10.48 -9.81 1.23
CA HIS A 16 9.87 -9.59 2.55
C HIS A 16 8.59 -10.44 2.79
N GLY A 17 8.65 -11.73 2.45
CA GLY A 17 7.56 -12.70 2.65
C GLY A 17 7.64 -13.50 3.97
N GLY A 18 8.47 -13.08 4.93
CA GLY A 18 8.57 -13.69 6.25
C GLY A 18 8.25 -12.66 7.32
N SER A 19 7.21 -12.90 8.13
CA SER A 19 6.80 -12.05 9.24
C SER A 19 7.91 -11.98 10.30
N LYS A 20 8.87 -11.08 10.09
CA LYS A 20 9.84 -10.69 11.11
C LYS A 20 9.17 -9.64 11.97
N GLU A 21 9.06 -9.89 13.28
CA GLU A 21 8.81 -8.83 14.25
C GLU A 21 9.92 -7.79 14.10
N TYR A 22 9.60 -6.68 13.43
CA TYR A 22 10.48 -5.52 13.40
C TYR A 22 10.49 -4.91 14.79
N THR A 23 11.68 -4.69 15.33
CA THR A 23 11.81 -3.96 16.59
C THR A 23 11.39 -2.50 16.36
N MET A 24 10.87 -1.83 17.40
CA MET A 24 10.39 -0.44 17.27
C MET A 24 11.47 0.50 16.70
N ASP A 25 12.73 0.24 17.03
CA ASP A 25 13.88 1.00 16.55
C ASP A 25 14.10 0.84 15.03
N GLU A 26 13.85 -0.35 14.48
CA GLU A 26 13.89 -0.59 13.03
C GLU A 26 12.75 0.14 12.30
N LEU A 27 11.57 0.24 12.91
CA LEU A 27 10.46 1.01 12.34
C LEU A 27 10.73 2.51 12.37
N CYS A 28 11.30 3.04 13.47
CA CYS A 28 11.71 4.44 13.56
C CYS A 28 12.74 4.80 12.48
N THR A 29 13.77 3.98 12.32
CA THR A 29 14.81 4.23 11.31
C THR A 29 14.26 4.17 9.88
N GLN A 30 13.36 3.23 9.59
CA GLN A 30 12.67 3.19 8.29
C GLN A 30 11.80 4.44 8.05
N LEU A 31 11.13 4.93 9.09
CA LEU A 31 10.29 6.12 9.00
C LEU A 31 11.13 7.38 8.74
N ASP A 32 12.28 7.51 9.41
CA ASP A 32 13.23 8.61 9.20
C ASP A 32 13.81 8.60 7.79
N ASP A 33 14.14 7.43 7.25
CA ASP A 33 14.65 7.30 5.89
C ASP A 33 13.58 7.61 4.85
N MET A 34 12.34 7.18 5.08
CA MET A 34 11.20 7.60 4.26
C MET A 34 10.95 9.12 4.30
N ASP A 35 11.07 9.76 5.47
CA ASP A 35 10.89 11.22 5.57
C ASP A 35 11.99 11.97 4.82
N LYS A 36 13.24 11.49 4.85
CA LYS A 36 14.34 12.05 4.04
C LYS A 36 14.07 11.91 2.55
N GLU A 37 13.64 10.72 2.10
CA GLU A 37 13.31 10.49 0.69
C GLU A 37 12.15 11.38 0.22
N LEU A 38 11.12 11.55 1.05
CA LEU A 38 10.00 12.45 0.77
C LEU A 38 10.45 13.91 0.66
N ARG A 39 11.29 14.39 1.57
CA ARG A 39 11.85 15.75 1.50
C ARG A 39 12.71 15.96 0.25
N GLN A 40 13.51 14.96 -0.12
CA GLN A 40 14.31 15.01 -1.34
C GLN A 40 13.42 15.04 -2.60
N ALA A 41 12.37 14.21 -2.64
CA ALA A 41 11.39 14.19 -3.71
C ALA A 41 10.63 15.52 -3.83
N ALA A 42 10.23 16.12 -2.70
CA ALA A 42 9.58 17.43 -2.68
C ALA A 42 10.50 18.55 -3.21
N THR A 43 11.78 18.52 -2.82
CA THR A 43 12.80 19.48 -3.29
C THR A 43 13.01 19.35 -4.80
N TYR A 44 13.08 18.13 -5.32
CA TYR A 44 13.19 17.88 -6.76
C TYR A 44 11.92 18.29 -7.51
N GLY A 45 10.74 18.04 -6.94
CA GLY A 45 9.45 18.48 -7.48
C GLY A 45 9.36 20.00 -7.63
N LEU A 46 9.77 20.75 -6.60
CA LEU A 46 9.83 22.22 -6.64
C LEU A 46 10.80 22.73 -7.73
N LEU A 47 11.97 22.10 -7.87
CA LEU A 47 12.92 22.45 -8.93
C LEU A 47 12.32 22.21 -10.32
N LEU A 48 11.58 21.12 -10.51
CA LEU A 48 10.92 20.81 -11.78
C LEU A 48 9.83 21.82 -12.12
N VAL A 49 9.05 22.27 -11.13
CA VAL A 49 8.04 23.32 -11.30
C VAL A 49 8.70 24.63 -11.74
N ALA A 50 9.78 25.05 -11.07
CA ALA A 50 10.52 26.24 -11.45
C ALA A 50 11.08 26.14 -12.89
N LYS A 51 11.61 24.97 -13.28
CA LYS A 51 12.08 24.74 -14.66
C LYS A 51 10.94 24.70 -15.69
N ASN A 52 9.78 24.21 -15.33
CA ASN A 52 8.59 24.27 -16.20
C ASN A 52 8.12 25.71 -16.39
N GLU A 53 8.14 26.54 -15.35
CA GLU A 53 7.84 27.97 -15.47
C GLU A 53 8.82 28.68 -16.42
N GLU A 54 10.13 28.44 -16.27
CA GLU A 54 11.16 28.95 -17.20
C GLU A 54 10.89 28.51 -18.65
N LEU A 55 10.53 27.24 -18.87
CA LEU A 55 10.21 26.70 -20.18
C LEU A 55 8.96 27.34 -20.78
N VAL A 56 7.90 27.54 -19.99
CA VAL A 56 6.68 28.23 -20.45
C VAL A 56 7.00 29.64 -20.90
N ILE A 57 7.79 30.39 -20.11
CA ILE A 57 8.25 31.73 -20.47
C ILE A 57 9.06 31.71 -21.78
N ALA A 58 9.97 30.73 -21.94
CA ALA A 58 10.77 30.57 -23.15
C ALA A 58 9.92 30.22 -24.39
N MET A 59 8.92 29.34 -24.23
CA MET A 59 7.98 28.99 -25.29
C MET A 59 7.14 30.21 -25.70
N GLU A 60 6.63 31.00 -24.74
CA GLU A 60 5.87 32.21 -25.05
C GLU A 60 6.72 33.24 -25.79
N SER A 61 7.97 33.44 -25.35
CA SER A 61 8.93 34.32 -26.04
C SER A 61 9.16 33.86 -27.48
N THR A 62 9.34 32.55 -27.68
CA THR A 62 9.53 31.95 -29.00
C THR A 62 8.29 32.10 -29.87
N ARG A 63 7.09 31.83 -29.32
CA ARG A 63 5.80 32.04 -30.00
C ARG A 63 5.58 33.50 -30.40
N ARG A 64 5.95 34.45 -29.55
CA ARG A 64 5.90 35.88 -29.89
C ARG A 64 6.85 36.23 -31.03
N ARG A 65 8.05 35.64 -31.04
CA ARG A 65 9.04 35.82 -32.13
C ARG A 65 8.55 35.21 -33.45
N THR A 66 8.00 34.00 -33.44
CA THR A 66 7.46 33.36 -34.66
C THR A 66 6.24 34.10 -35.18
N CYS A 67 5.31 34.56 -34.34
CA CYS A 67 4.19 35.39 -34.79
C CYS A 67 4.66 36.72 -35.42
N ARG A 68 5.74 37.33 -34.88
CA ARG A 68 6.33 38.53 -35.48
C ARG A 68 7.01 38.24 -36.82
N ALA A 69 7.71 37.11 -36.95
CA ALA A 69 8.32 36.68 -38.21
C ALA A 69 7.25 36.40 -39.28
N GLN A 70 6.20 35.66 -38.93
CA GLN A 70 5.11 35.33 -39.86
C GLN A 70 4.34 36.57 -40.35
N ARG A 71 4.20 37.61 -39.52
CA ARG A 71 3.67 38.91 -39.95
C ARG A 71 4.59 39.63 -40.93
N ARG A 72 5.92 39.50 -40.79
CA ARG A 72 6.89 40.06 -41.75
C ARG A 72 6.84 39.32 -43.09
N ASP A 73 6.76 38.00 -43.06
CA ASP A 73 6.67 37.19 -44.29
C ASP A 73 5.36 37.40 -45.04
N SER A 74 4.25 37.58 -44.32
CA SER A 74 2.95 37.91 -44.92
C SER A 74 2.96 39.29 -45.60
N ASN A 75 3.76 40.24 -45.10
CA ASN A 75 3.93 41.56 -45.71
C ASN A 75 4.90 41.51 -46.91
N LEU A 76 5.95 40.69 -46.85
CA LEU A 76 6.87 40.45 -47.97
C LEU A 76 6.20 39.70 -49.13
N GLY A 77 5.33 38.72 -48.84
CA GLY A 77 4.57 38.00 -49.87
C GLY A 77 3.56 38.88 -50.62
N LYS A 78 3.02 39.91 -49.98
CA LYS A 78 2.17 40.92 -50.62
C LYS A 78 2.99 41.90 -51.48
N ALA A 79 4.20 42.26 -51.07
CA ALA A 79 5.12 43.06 -51.88
C ALA A 79 5.62 42.30 -53.11
N SER A 80 5.86 40.99 -53.00
CA SER A 80 6.34 40.14 -54.10
C SER A 80 5.29 39.85 -55.17
N ARG A 81 3.98 39.78 -54.83
CA ARG A 81 2.91 39.64 -55.83
C ARG A 81 2.76 40.87 -56.71
N ASN A 82 2.99 42.06 -56.14
CA ASN A 82 2.95 43.33 -56.89
C ASN A 82 4.16 43.50 -57.85
N THR A 83 5.26 42.78 -57.65
CA THR A 83 6.43 42.84 -58.55
C THR A 83 6.33 41.82 -59.69
N THR A 84 5.67 40.68 -59.49
CA THR A 84 5.46 39.67 -60.54
C THR A 84 4.43 40.10 -61.59
N GLU A 85 3.42 40.90 -61.22
CA GLU A 85 2.48 41.47 -62.19
C GLU A 85 3.13 42.53 -63.10
N LYS A 86 4.19 43.21 -62.66
CA LYS A 86 4.95 44.16 -63.50
C LYS A 86 5.99 43.52 -64.42
N CYS A 87 6.36 42.25 -64.20
CA CYS A 87 7.32 41.56 -65.06
C CYS A 87 6.68 40.93 -66.29
N HIS A 88 5.35 40.75 -66.32
CA HIS A 88 4.65 40.21 -67.49
C HIS A 88 4.25 41.27 -68.52
N GLU A 89 4.35 42.58 -68.21
CA GLU A 89 4.10 43.65 -69.19
C GLU A 89 5.30 43.92 -70.12
N PHE A 90 6.52 43.49 -69.75
CA PHE A 90 7.73 43.74 -70.56
C PHE A 90 8.12 42.61 -71.52
N GLU A 91 7.51 41.42 -71.40
CA GLU A 91 7.80 40.29 -72.31
C GLU A 91 7.02 40.39 -73.63
N ASP A 92 5.91 41.14 -73.67
CA ASP A 92 5.09 41.33 -74.88
C ASP A 92 5.61 42.45 -75.83
N GLU A 93 6.45 43.38 -75.34
CA GLU A 93 7.02 44.47 -76.17
C GLU A 93 8.27 44.05 -76.97
N ILE A 94 8.95 42.97 -76.57
CA ILE A 94 10.18 42.50 -77.26
C ILE A 94 9.86 41.66 -78.50
N PHE A 95 8.65 41.14 -78.65
CA PHE A 95 8.26 40.31 -79.80
C PHE A 95 7.84 41.12 -81.04
N GLN A 96 7.67 42.44 -80.94
CA GLN A 96 7.21 43.29 -82.05
C GLN A 96 8.33 43.99 -82.86
N LEU A 97 9.61 43.83 -82.50
CA LEU A 97 10.73 44.48 -83.20
C LEU A 97 11.52 43.58 -84.16
N GLN A 98 10.88 42.54 -84.70
CA GLN A 98 11.51 41.64 -85.68
C GLN A 98 10.73 41.56 -87.00
N GLN A 99 10.45 42.73 -87.60
CA GLN A 99 10.10 42.82 -89.02
C GLN A 99 10.82 44.02 -89.65
N LEU A 100 12.06 43.77 -90.09
CA LEU A 100 12.76 44.63 -91.04
C LEU A 100 12.84 43.88 -92.37
N PRO A 101 12.41 44.49 -93.49
CA PRO A 101 12.57 43.89 -94.81
C PRO A 101 14.02 44.07 -95.28
N THR A 102 14.70 42.95 -95.56
CA THR A 102 15.97 42.92 -96.28
C THR A 102 15.74 43.31 -97.75
N GLN A 103 16.17 44.51 -98.13
CA GLN A 103 16.31 44.90 -99.53
C GLN A 103 17.63 44.33 -100.08
N SER A 104 17.51 43.49 -101.11
CA SER A 104 18.60 42.99 -101.94
C SER A 104 19.10 44.08 -102.88
N CYS A 105 20.38 44.42 -102.81
CA CYS A 105 21.06 45.29 -103.77
C CYS A 105 21.91 44.43 -104.73
N THR A 106 21.62 44.51 -106.03
CA THR A 106 22.47 43.97 -107.10
C THR A 106 23.29 45.10 -107.71
N CYS A 107 24.62 45.04 -107.63
CA CYS A 107 25.44 45.59 -108.71
C CYS A 107 26.86 44.99 -108.71
N SER A 108 27.20 44.39 -109.85
CA SER A 108 28.53 44.00 -110.26
C SER A 108 29.38 45.25 -110.54
N LYS A 109 30.60 45.29 -109.99
CA LYS A 109 31.86 45.71 -110.64
C LYS A 109 32.99 45.84 -109.60
N GLU A 110 34.17 45.34 -109.97
CA GLU A 110 35.44 45.67 -109.33
C GLU A 110 35.59 47.19 -109.12
N PRO A 111 36.25 47.61 -108.02
CA PRO A 111 37.21 48.68 -108.24
C PRO A 111 38.48 48.58 -107.39
N ARG A 112 39.53 49.17 -107.97
CA ARG A 112 40.64 49.80 -107.27
C ARG A 112 40.15 50.60 -106.07
N ILE A 113 40.93 50.56 -104.98
CA ILE A 113 40.67 51.24 -103.70
C ILE A 113 40.39 52.73 -103.94
N THR A 114 39.13 53.11 -103.84
CA THR A 114 38.62 54.49 -103.79
C THR A 114 38.07 54.76 -102.38
N PRO A 115 38.06 56.02 -101.89
CA PRO A 115 37.64 56.38 -100.52
C PRO A 115 36.26 55.86 -100.08
N GLN A 116 35.38 55.51 -101.02
CA GLN A 116 34.08 54.86 -100.77
C GLN A 116 34.22 53.45 -100.15
N VAL A 117 35.19 52.63 -100.63
CA VAL A 117 35.40 51.25 -100.14
C VAL A 117 35.99 51.25 -98.72
N VAL A 118 36.79 52.28 -98.39
CA VAL A 118 37.30 52.49 -97.03
C VAL A 118 36.17 52.88 -96.08
N ALA A 119 35.24 53.74 -96.51
CA ALA A 119 34.05 54.08 -95.73
C ALA A 119 33.13 52.87 -95.52
N ASP A 120 32.94 52.02 -96.53
CA ASP A 120 32.15 50.79 -96.43
C ASP A 120 32.83 49.75 -95.51
N LEU A 121 34.16 49.64 -95.54
CA LEU A 121 34.93 48.80 -94.62
C LEU A 121 34.88 49.32 -93.17
N ASP A 122 34.95 50.63 -92.97
CA ASP A 122 34.81 51.24 -91.65
C ASP A 122 33.38 51.08 -91.09
N LEU A 123 32.36 51.10 -91.97
CA LEU A 123 30.97 50.80 -91.60
C LEU A 123 30.82 49.33 -91.17
N LEU A 124 31.32 48.39 -91.97
CA LEU A 124 31.31 46.96 -91.65
C LEU A 124 32.12 46.66 -90.38
N ARG A 125 33.21 47.37 -90.15
CA ARG A 125 34.00 47.26 -88.91
C ARG A 125 33.20 47.69 -87.69
N ARG A 126 32.49 48.82 -87.76
CA ARG A 126 31.58 49.26 -86.68
C ARG A 126 30.44 48.28 -86.47
N GLU A 127 29.83 47.76 -87.53
CA GLU A 127 28.79 46.74 -87.41
C GLU A 127 29.32 45.45 -86.76
N LEU A 128 30.54 45.03 -87.11
CA LEU A 128 31.19 43.88 -86.49
C LEU A 128 31.47 44.13 -85.00
N GLU A 129 31.99 45.31 -84.64
CA GLU A 129 32.22 45.72 -83.25
C GLU A 129 30.91 45.81 -82.44
N ASP A 130 29.83 46.34 -83.04
CA ASP A 130 28.50 46.38 -82.43
C ASP A 130 27.91 44.98 -82.25
N LYS A 131 28.11 44.08 -83.21
CA LYS A 131 27.68 42.68 -83.12
C LYS A 131 28.48 41.90 -82.08
N ASP A 132 29.79 42.12 -82.02
CA ASP A 132 30.65 41.55 -80.97
C ASP A 132 30.24 42.06 -79.58
N PHE A 133 29.93 43.35 -79.45
CA PHE A 133 29.42 43.92 -78.22
C PHE A 133 28.04 43.35 -77.84
N GLN A 134 27.13 43.20 -78.81
CA GLN A 134 25.83 42.54 -78.60
C GLN A 134 25.99 41.08 -78.17
N LEU A 135 26.90 40.34 -78.79
CA LEU A 135 27.18 38.94 -78.47
C LEU A 135 27.80 38.81 -77.08
N HIS A 136 28.74 39.69 -76.73
CA HIS A 136 29.34 39.72 -75.38
C HIS A 136 28.30 40.03 -74.31
N ASN A 137 27.39 40.96 -74.57
CA ASN A 137 26.27 41.27 -73.67
C ASN A 137 25.27 40.10 -73.56
N ALA A 138 24.95 39.42 -74.66
CA ALA A 138 24.10 38.24 -74.64
C ALA A 138 24.73 37.10 -73.82
N LEU A 139 26.03 36.86 -74.00
CA LEU A 139 26.77 35.82 -73.28
C LEU A 139 26.87 36.13 -71.78
N LYS A 140 27.03 37.41 -71.42
CA LYS A 140 26.93 37.87 -70.02
C LYS A 140 25.54 37.60 -69.43
N ARG A 141 24.46 37.93 -70.14
CA ARG A 141 23.08 37.66 -69.68
C ARG A 141 22.82 36.16 -69.49
N GLU A 142 23.30 35.30 -70.39
CA GLU A 142 23.15 33.84 -70.22
C GLU A 142 23.93 33.33 -69.01
N LYS A 143 25.16 33.83 -68.77
CA LYS A 143 25.91 33.50 -67.56
C LYS A 143 25.17 33.90 -66.27
N ASP A 144 24.53 35.08 -66.27
CA ASP A 144 23.73 35.56 -65.14
C ASP A 144 22.48 34.68 -64.92
N LYS A 145 21.84 34.21 -66.00
CA LYS A 145 20.72 33.24 -65.94
C LYS A 145 21.16 31.89 -65.38
N ASP A 146 22.30 31.36 -65.83
CA ASP A 146 22.86 30.10 -65.31
C ASP A 146 23.18 30.20 -63.81
N GLU A 147 23.68 31.35 -63.37
CA GLU A 147 23.91 31.61 -61.95
C GLU A 147 22.61 31.69 -61.17
N TYR A 148 21.59 32.35 -61.71
CA TYR A 148 20.25 32.39 -61.12
C TYR A 148 19.63 30.99 -61.00
N ILE A 149 19.71 30.16 -62.05
CA ILE A 149 19.24 28.77 -62.03
C ILE A 149 19.96 27.96 -60.95
N ARG A 150 21.29 28.10 -60.83
CA ARG A 150 22.06 27.44 -59.76
C ARG A 150 21.60 27.87 -58.37
N ARG A 151 21.36 29.16 -58.14
CA ARG A 151 20.81 29.66 -56.87
C ARG A 151 19.41 29.07 -56.60
N LEU A 152 18.55 29.04 -57.61
CA LEU A 152 17.20 28.47 -57.49
C LEU A 152 17.23 26.98 -57.12
N GLN A 153 18.11 26.22 -57.77
CA GLN A 153 18.33 24.81 -57.46
C GLN A 153 18.88 24.60 -56.06
N GLN A 154 19.76 25.48 -55.59
CA GLN A 154 20.27 25.43 -54.23
C GLN A 154 19.15 25.72 -53.22
N THR A 155 18.37 26.79 -53.41
CA THR A 155 17.22 27.09 -52.55
C THR A 155 16.20 25.96 -52.54
N LYS A 156 15.98 25.28 -53.67
CA LYS A 156 15.13 24.08 -53.73
C LYS A 156 15.69 22.93 -52.87
N ARG A 157 17.00 22.68 -52.89
CA ARG A 157 17.63 21.65 -52.03
C ARG A 157 17.50 22.02 -50.56
N ASP A 158 17.85 23.25 -50.20
CA ASP A 158 17.80 23.73 -48.82
C ASP A 158 16.36 23.67 -48.25
N THR A 159 15.36 24.04 -49.05
CA THR A 159 13.94 23.94 -48.63
C THR A 159 13.48 22.50 -48.44
N LEU A 160 13.92 21.56 -49.29
CA LEU A 160 13.63 20.14 -49.11
C LEU A 160 14.29 19.57 -47.85
N ASP A 161 15.53 19.98 -47.54
CA ASP A 161 16.23 19.56 -46.33
C ASP A 161 15.53 20.07 -45.07
N VAL A 162 15.09 21.33 -45.07
CA VAL A 162 14.28 21.89 -43.97
C VAL A 162 12.97 21.12 -43.81
N ILE A 163 12.26 20.80 -44.90
CA ILE A 163 11.03 19.99 -44.84
C ILE A 163 11.30 18.61 -44.24
N HIS A 164 12.39 17.96 -44.64
CA HIS A 164 12.77 16.66 -44.10
C HIS A 164 13.10 16.75 -42.60
N GLN A 165 13.84 17.77 -42.18
CA GLN A 165 14.16 18.02 -40.77
C GLN A 165 12.90 18.32 -39.94
N MET A 166 11.97 19.11 -40.48
CA MET A 166 10.68 19.35 -39.81
C MET A 166 9.87 18.06 -39.65
N LYS A 167 9.88 17.19 -40.68
CA LYS A 167 9.17 15.91 -40.63
C LYS A 167 9.77 14.95 -39.59
N THR A 168 11.10 14.87 -39.49
CA THR A 168 11.77 14.05 -38.47
C THR A 168 11.54 14.60 -37.07
N SER A 169 11.64 15.92 -36.88
CA SER A 169 11.34 16.59 -35.61
C SER A 169 9.89 16.33 -35.17
N SER A 170 8.93 16.50 -36.07
CA SER A 170 7.51 16.25 -35.79
C SER A 170 7.24 14.79 -35.41
N ALA A 171 7.91 13.82 -36.06
CA ALA A 171 7.78 12.41 -35.70
C ALA A 171 8.36 12.10 -34.31
N ILE A 172 9.47 12.75 -33.92
CA ILE A 172 10.05 12.62 -32.57
C ILE A 172 9.12 13.24 -31.53
N GLU A 173 8.59 14.45 -31.78
CA GLU A 173 7.63 15.11 -30.90
C GLU A 173 6.38 14.26 -30.67
N ALA A 174 5.84 13.63 -31.72
CA ALA A 174 4.69 12.73 -31.58
C ALA A 174 5.00 11.52 -30.69
N LYS A 175 6.20 10.93 -30.81
CA LYS A 175 6.65 9.82 -29.94
C LYS A 175 6.82 10.28 -28.49
N VAL A 176 7.41 11.45 -28.28
CA VAL A 176 7.58 12.03 -26.93
C VAL A 176 6.23 12.32 -26.30
N ARG A 177 5.29 12.92 -27.04
CA ARG A 177 3.93 13.18 -26.57
C ARG A 177 3.23 11.88 -26.15
N LYS A 178 3.26 10.83 -26.98
CA LYS A 178 2.67 9.53 -26.65
C LYS A 178 3.30 8.89 -25.41
N SER A 179 4.63 9.02 -25.25
CA SER A 179 5.34 8.52 -24.06
C SER A 179 4.95 9.30 -22.79
N LEU A 180 4.81 10.62 -22.88
CA LEU A 180 4.34 11.46 -21.77
C LEU A 180 2.89 11.16 -21.40
N GLU A 181 2.00 10.99 -22.37
CA GLU A 181 0.61 10.59 -22.16
C GLU A 181 0.52 9.24 -21.44
N ALA A 182 1.32 8.25 -21.85
CA ALA A 182 1.37 6.94 -21.19
C ALA A 182 1.87 7.06 -19.74
N ARG A 183 2.92 7.85 -19.47
CA ARG A 183 3.41 8.09 -18.10
C ARG A 183 2.38 8.82 -17.24
N ASN A 184 1.69 9.81 -17.80
CA ASN A 184 0.64 10.53 -17.10
C ASN A 184 -0.54 9.61 -16.75
N ALA A 185 -0.92 8.68 -17.63
CA ALA A 185 -1.94 7.68 -17.35
C ALA A 185 -1.53 6.78 -16.16
N VAL A 186 -0.29 6.29 -16.14
CA VAL A 186 0.23 5.48 -15.01
C VAL A 186 0.28 6.26 -13.71
N LEU A 187 0.68 7.54 -13.74
CA LEU A 187 0.67 8.39 -12.56
C LEU A 187 -0.75 8.65 -12.05
N ALA A 188 -1.71 8.89 -12.94
CA ALA A 188 -3.11 9.06 -12.57
C ALA A 188 -3.68 7.80 -11.91
N GLU A 189 -3.36 6.62 -12.45
CA GLU A 189 -3.75 5.32 -11.85
C GLU A 189 -3.12 5.15 -10.46
N LYS A 190 -1.83 5.45 -10.29
CA LYS A 190 -1.16 5.40 -8.98
C LYS A 190 -1.76 6.38 -7.98
N MET A 191 -2.10 7.59 -8.40
CA MET A 191 -2.77 8.60 -7.57
C MET A 191 -4.16 8.12 -7.14
N ALA A 192 -4.94 7.54 -8.06
CA ALA A 192 -6.24 6.97 -7.74
C ALA A 192 -6.11 5.79 -6.74
N ALA A 193 -5.16 4.89 -6.96
CA ALA A 193 -4.91 3.78 -6.04
C ALA A 193 -4.46 4.28 -4.65
N ALA A 194 -3.59 5.29 -4.58
CA ALA A 194 -3.19 5.91 -3.31
C ALA A 194 -4.37 6.56 -2.60
N GLN A 195 -5.24 7.27 -3.34
CA GLN A 195 -6.45 7.87 -2.79
C GLN A 195 -7.39 6.81 -2.20
N THR A 196 -7.65 5.71 -2.92
CA THR A 196 -8.50 4.63 -2.39
C THR A 196 -7.93 3.99 -1.12
N LYS A 197 -6.59 3.87 -1.01
CA LYS A 197 -5.95 3.37 0.21
C LYS A 197 -6.10 4.36 1.37
N LEU A 198 -5.95 5.65 1.11
CA LEU A 198 -6.17 6.69 2.11
C LEU A 198 -7.60 6.65 2.65
N ASP A 199 -8.59 6.54 1.76
CA ASP A 199 -10.01 6.46 2.13
C ASP A 199 -10.29 5.21 2.99
N LEU A 200 -9.70 4.06 2.64
CA LEU A 200 -9.79 2.84 3.45
C LEU A 200 -9.18 3.00 4.84
N PHE A 201 -8.00 3.62 4.95
CA PHE A 201 -7.37 3.87 6.25
C PHE A 201 -8.18 4.87 7.09
N GLN A 202 -8.75 5.90 6.47
CA GLN A 202 -9.64 6.84 7.16
C GLN A 202 -10.88 6.14 7.69
N GLN A 203 -11.51 5.27 6.90
CA GLN A 203 -12.66 4.51 7.34
C GLN A 203 -12.30 3.57 8.51
N ALA A 204 -11.20 2.83 8.41
CA ALA A 204 -10.73 1.94 9.48
C ALA A 204 -10.39 2.71 10.77
N PHE A 205 -9.85 3.93 10.64
CA PHE A 205 -9.59 4.80 11.78
C PHE A 205 -10.89 5.22 12.48
N LEU A 206 -11.90 5.65 11.72
CA LEU A 206 -13.21 6.02 12.27
C LEU A 206 -13.92 4.84 12.93
N GLU A 207 -13.83 3.65 12.35
CA GLU A 207 -14.38 2.42 12.95
C GLU A 207 -13.69 2.09 14.28
N ARG A 208 -12.36 2.25 14.34
CA ARG A 208 -11.59 2.05 15.58
C ARG A 208 -11.95 3.09 16.64
N GLU A 209 -12.13 4.35 16.26
CA GLU A 209 -12.54 5.42 17.18
C GLU A 209 -13.94 5.17 17.75
N LEU A 210 -14.87 4.68 16.93
CA LEU A 210 -16.21 4.28 17.39
C LEU A 210 -16.12 3.14 18.40
N GLU A 211 -15.35 2.09 18.09
CA GLU A 211 -15.17 0.96 19.00
C GLU A 211 -14.46 1.37 20.30
N GLU A 212 -13.48 2.26 20.24
CA GLU A 212 -12.84 2.81 21.43
C GLU A 212 -13.85 3.57 22.30
N ASN A 213 -14.71 4.39 21.71
CA ASN A 213 -15.76 5.09 22.43
C ASN A 213 -16.78 4.11 23.05
N ARG A 214 -17.14 3.04 22.34
CA ARG A 214 -17.99 1.96 22.87
C ARG A 214 -17.36 1.31 24.11
N LEU A 215 -16.09 0.93 24.01
CA LEU A 215 -15.35 0.33 25.14
C LEU A 215 -15.20 1.29 26.31
N ARG A 216 -14.98 2.60 26.05
CA ARG A 216 -14.95 3.62 27.12
C ARG A 216 -16.27 3.68 27.87
N THR A 217 -17.41 3.69 27.17
CA THR A 217 -18.74 3.67 27.81
C THR A 217 -18.98 2.39 28.61
N GLU A 218 -18.61 1.23 28.08
CA GLU A 218 -18.71 -0.06 28.78
C GLU A 218 -17.84 -0.09 30.05
N ILE A 219 -16.64 0.46 29.98
CA ILE A 219 -15.76 0.61 31.15
C ILE A 219 -16.40 1.52 32.21
N GLU A 220 -16.97 2.65 31.82
CA GLU A 220 -17.66 3.57 32.75
C GLU A 220 -18.85 2.89 33.44
N GLU A 221 -19.66 2.14 32.70
CA GLU A 221 -20.78 1.36 33.24
C GLU A 221 -20.32 0.30 34.24
N LEU A 222 -19.25 -0.46 33.92
CA LEU A 222 -18.67 -1.45 34.82
C LEU A 222 -18.09 -0.81 36.09
N HIS A 223 -17.47 0.37 35.99
CA HIS A 223 -16.98 1.10 37.16
C HIS A 223 -18.13 1.59 38.06
N GLU A 224 -19.26 2.01 37.48
CA GLU A 224 -20.45 2.38 38.24
C GLU A 224 -21.05 1.16 38.95
N ALA A 225 -21.18 0.03 38.25
CA ALA A 225 -21.66 -1.22 38.83
C ALA A 225 -20.77 -1.72 39.99
N LEU A 226 -19.44 -1.63 39.83
CA LEU A 226 -18.50 -2.00 40.89
C LEU A 226 -18.61 -1.06 42.10
N ARG A 227 -18.82 0.24 41.89
CA ARG A 227 -19.05 1.19 42.98
C ARG A 227 -20.34 0.90 43.73
N ALA A 228 -21.42 0.57 43.02
CA ALA A 228 -22.67 0.14 43.63
C ALA A 228 -22.48 -1.14 44.46
N GLN A 229 -21.80 -2.16 43.91
CA GLN A 229 -21.51 -3.40 44.64
C GLN A 229 -20.64 -3.16 45.88
N THR A 230 -19.65 -2.27 45.79
CA THR A 230 -18.81 -1.89 46.94
C THR A 230 -19.67 -1.27 48.05
N HIS A 231 -20.62 -0.40 47.69
CA HIS A 231 -21.55 0.17 48.66
C HIS A 231 -22.45 -0.89 49.32
N ASP A 232 -22.93 -1.87 48.55
CA ASP A 232 -23.70 -3.00 49.09
C ASP A 232 -22.86 -3.87 50.05
N VAL A 233 -21.57 -4.07 49.76
CA VAL A 233 -20.66 -4.78 50.66
C VAL A 233 -20.42 -3.98 51.95
N ASP A 234 -20.21 -2.67 51.87
CA ASP A 234 -20.01 -1.81 53.03
C ASP A 234 -21.26 -1.77 53.93
N THR A 235 -22.46 -1.69 53.34
CA THR A 235 -23.72 -1.75 54.09
C THR A 235 -23.91 -3.10 54.77
N ASN A 236 -23.59 -4.21 54.10
CA ASN A 236 -23.59 -5.54 54.68
C ASN A 236 -22.55 -5.69 55.80
N ALA A 237 -21.35 -5.15 55.64
CA ALA A 237 -20.32 -5.15 56.66
C ALA A 237 -20.76 -4.39 57.92
N ASN A 238 -21.36 -3.21 57.76
CA ASN A 238 -21.94 -2.42 58.85
C ASN A 238 -23.08 -3.18 59.57
N LEU A 239 -23.91 -3.90 58.81
CA LEU A 239 -24.94 -4.77 59.37
C LEU A 239 -24.28 -5.87 60.21
N ILE A 240 -23.33 -6.63 59.67
CA ILE A 240 -22.61 -7.70 60.37
C ILE A 240 -21.99 -7.17 61.67
N GLN A 241 -21.31 -6.02 61.64
CA GLN A 241 -20.75 -5.41 62.86
C GLN A 241 -21.83 -5.11 63.91
N THR A 242 -22.99 -4.61 63.49
CA THR A 242 -24.14 -4.37 64.38
C THR A 242 -24.65 -5.67 64.99
N TRP A 243 -24.73 -6.75 64.21
CA TRP A 243 -25.12 -8.07 64.71
C TRP A 243 -24.08 -8.66 65.65
N MET A 244 -22.79 -8.55 65.33
CA MET A 244 -21.70 -8.98 66.22
C MET A 244 -21.75 -8.26 67.57
N TYR A 245 -22.00 -6.95 67.59
CA TYR A 245 -22.17 -6.21 68.84
C TYR A 245 -23.35 -6.74 69.68
N LYS A 246 -24.49 -7.03 69.03
CA LYS A 246 -25.66 -7.63 69.70
C LYS A 246 -25.36 -9.03 70.22
N CYS A 247 -24.71 -9.88 69.43
CA CYS A 247 -24.30 -11.22 69.86
C CYS A 247 -23.35 -11.15 71.07
N ASN A 248 -22.29 -10.33 71.01
CA ASN A 248 -21.37 -10.13 72.13
C ASN A 248 -22.08 -9.63 73.40
N ARG A 249 -23.12 -8.80 73.26
CA ARG A 249 -23.94 -8.36 74.39
C ARG A 249 -24.75 -9.51 74.97
N LEU A 250 -25.44 -10.28 74.12
CA LEU A 250 -26.24 -11.43 74.54
C LEU A 250 -25.36 -12.54 75.15
N GLU A 251 -24.16 -12.75 74.63
CA GLU A 251 -23.16 -13.66 75.20
C GLU A 251 -22.79 -13.24 76.62
N LYS A 252 -22.51 -11.95 76.87
CA LYS A 252 -22.27 -11.45 78.23
C LYS A 252 -23.47 -11.63 79.15
N GLU A 253 -24.69 -11.41 78.65
CA GLU A 253 -25.93 -11.66 79.40
C GLU A 253 -26.07 -13.17 79.71
N LEU A 254 -25.80 -14.05 78.75
CA LEU A 254 -25.80 -15.52 78.92
C LEU A 254 -24.73 -15.99 79.90
N GLU A 255 -23.49 -15.50 79.82
CA GLU A 255 -22.41 -15.79 80.76
C GLU A 255 -22.81 -15.40 82.18
N SER A 256 -23.47 -14.24 82.34
CA SER A 256 -23.97 -13.80 83.64
C SER A 256 -25.07 -14.74 84.19
N LEU A 257 -25.95 -15.25 83.33
CA LEU A 257 -26.99 -16.23 83.69
C LEU A 257 -26.42 -17.62 83.95
N GLN A 258 -25.38 -18.02 83.23
CA GLN A 258 -24.69 -19.30 83.40
C GLN A 258 -23.90 -19.34 84.70
N MET A 259 -23.30 -18.21 85.13
CA MET A 259 -22.72 -18.07 86.47
C MET A 259 -23.77 -18.09 87.59
N ALA A 260 -25.03 -17.81 87.27
CA ALA A 260 -26.16 -17.90 88.19
C ALA A 260 -26.86 -19.27 88.20
N MET A 261 -26.47 -20.23 87.34
CA MET A 261 -27.01 -21.59 87.31
C MET A 261 -25.93 -22.66 87.58
N PRO A 262 -26.19 -23.70 88.39
CA PRO A 262 -25.24 -24.79 88.59
C PRO A 262 -25.12 -25.62 87.31
N THR A 263 -23.90 -25.76 86.82
CA THR A 263 -23.51 -26.44 85.58
C THR A 263 -23.88 -27.92 85.56
N ARG A 264 -24.59 -28.35 84.50
CA ARG A 264 -24.58 -29.73 84.01
C ARG A 264 -24.01 -29.79 82.59
N SER A 265 -22.74 -30.20 82.55
CA SER A 265 -22.11 -31.10 81.57
C SER A 265 -22.00 -30.68 80.09
N SER A 266 -20.79 -30.25 79.76
CA SER A 266 -20.14 -30.33 78.45
C SER A 266 -19.69 -31.76 78.13
N ILE A 267 -20.41 -32.50 77.28
CA ILE A 267 -19.88 -33.71 76.60
C ILE A 267 -20.63 -33.89 75.27
N SER A 268 -20.27 -33.13 74.22
CA SER A 268 -20.80 -33.37 72.85
C SER A 268 -19.90 -32.84 71.72
N SER A 269 -18.68 -32.35 71.99
CA SER A 269 -17.91 -31.61 70.96
C SER A 269 -16.76 -32.38 70.30
N TYR A 270 -16.55 -33.67 70.60
CA TYR A 270 -15.39 -34.42 70.08
C TYR A 270 -15.70 -35.32 68.87
N GLU A 271 -16.96 -35.75 68.67
CA GLU A 271 -17.35 -36.54 67.48
C GLU A 271 -17.50 -35.67 66.22
N ASP A 272 -18.01 -34.45 66.36
CA ASP A 272 -18.21 -33.54 65.22
C ASP A 272 -16.89 -33.05 64.59
N ILE A 273 -15.81 -32.96 65.37
CA ILE A 273 -14.48 -32.52 64.88
C ILE A 273 -13.81 -33.62 64.02
N ALA A 274 -14.04 -34.90 64.35
CA ALA A 274 -13.48 -36.01 63.59
C ALA A 274 -14.25 -36.25 62.27
N ALA A 275 -15.58 -36.07 62.28
CA ALA A 275 -16.42 -36.20 61.10
C ALA A 275 -16.14 -35.10 60.06
N THR A 276 -16.04 -33.84 60.51
CA THR A 276 -15.70 -32.70 59.63
C THR A 276 -14.30 -32.84 59.01
N ALA A 277 -13.30 -33.27 59.79
CA ALA A 277 -11.94 -33.50 59.27
C ALA A 277 -11.86 -34.63 58.22
N SER A 278 -12.75 -35.62 58.27
CA SER A 278 -12.83 -36.69 57.27
C SER A 278 -13.47 -36.23 55.96
N PHE A 279 -14.42 -35.29 56.04
CA PHE A 279 -15.12 -34.70 54.93
C PHE A 279 -14.19 -33.78 54.11
N ASP A 280 -13.43 -32.91 54.78
CA ASP A 280 -12.47 -32.00 54.14
C ASP A 280 -11.39 -32.74 53.34
N ARG A 281 -10.95 -33.90 53.84
CA ARG A 281 -9.99 -34.77 53.12
C ARG A 281 -10.58 -35.35 51.85
N LEU A 282 -11.86 -35.70 51.87
CA LEU A 282 -12.57 -36.28 50.73
C LEU A 282 -12.77 -35.23 49.63
N GLU A 283 -13.13 -34.01 50.01
CA GLU A 283 -13.23 -32.85 49.12
C GLU A 283 -11.88 -32.53 48.48
N SER A 284 -10.80 -32.50 49.28
CA SER A 284 -9.44 -32.26 48.77
C SER A 284 -9.02 -33.32 47.75
N PHE A 285 -9.31 -34.60 47.99
CA PHE A 285 -9.03 -35.67 47.05
C PHE A 285 -9.81 -35.54 45.74
N PHE A 286 -11.09 -35.19 45.81
CA PHE A 286 -11.92 -34.96 44.63
C PHE A 286 -11.39 -33.80 43.79
N ASN A 287 -11.05 -32.68 44.44
CA ASN A 287 -10.52 -31.48 43.78
C ASN A 287 -9.18 -31.76 43.08
N LEU A 288 -8.26 -32.48 43.74
CA LEU A 288 -6.99 -32.88 43.15
C LEU A 288 -7.17 -33.82 41.96
N THR A 289 -8.13 -34.74 42.03
CA THR A 289 -8.46 -35.65 40.92
C THR A 289 -9.00 -34.89 39.72
N ALA A 290 -9.90 -33.92 39.94
CA ALA A 290 -10.43 -33.06 38.88
C ALA A 290 -9.34 -32.21 38.21
N LEU A 291 -8.47 -31.58 39.02
CA LEU A 291 -7.33 -30.80 38.54
C LEU A 291 -6.35 -31.66 37.73
N GLY A 292 -6.03 -32.87 38.19
CA GLY A 292 -5.17 -33.80 37.47
C GLY A 292 -5.69 -34.11 36.07
N ILE A 293 -6.99 -34.36 35.94
CA ILE A 293 -7.64 -34.65 34.65
C ILE A 293 -7.65 -33.41 33.73
N ILE A 294 -7.92 -32.22 34.26
CA ILE A 294 -7.90 -30.95 33.49
C ILE A 294 -6.50 -30.68 32.91
N LEU A 295 -5.45 -30.90 33.71
CA LEU A 295 -4.06 -30.75 33.27
C LEU A 295 -3.70 -31.82 32.22
N GLU A 296 -4.06 -33.08 32.45
CA GLU A 296 -3.76 -34.19 31.55
C GLU A 296 -4.41 -34.02 30.17
N HIS A 297 -5.62 -33.45 30.11
CA HIS A 297 -6.35 -33.27 28.86
C HIS A 297 -6.14 -31.90 28.20
N GLN A 298 -5.23 -31.05 28.72
CA GLN A 298 -5.02 -29.67 28.24
C GLN A 298 -6.30 -28.83 28.22
N ALA A 299 -7.24 -29.11 29.13
CA ALA A 299 -8.53 -28.40 29.22
C ALA A 299 -8.40 -27.01 29.86
N GLN A 300 -7.17 -26.56 30.15
CA GLN A 300 -6.90 -25.34 30.91
C GLN A 300 -7.60 -24.13 30.30
N ASP A 301 -7.62 -24.01 28.98
CA ASP A 301 -8.22 -22.87 28.28
C ASP A 301 -9.74 -22.72 28.49
N GLN A 302 -10.44 -23.80 28.82
CA GLN A 302 -11.89 -23.78 29.11
C GLN A 302 -12.19 -23.49 30.58
N PHE A 303 -11.21 -23.61 31.46
CA PHE A 303 -11.36 -23.51 32.92
C PHE A 303 -10.48 -22.39 33.52
N LYS A 304 -10.00 -21.44 32.69
CA LYS A 304 -9.16 -20.30 33.08
C LYS A 304 -9.91 -19.22 33.86
N ASP A 305 -11.22 -19.13 33.71
CA ASP A 305 -12.04 -18.18 34.46
C ASP A 305 -12.23 -18.70 35.89
N GLY A 306 -12.26 -17.81 36.88
CA GLY A 306 -12.39 -18.14 38.32
C GLY A 306 -13.61 -19.01 38.71
N SER A 307 -14.47 -19.35 37.74
CA SER A 307 -15.57 -20.30 37.81
C SER A 307 -15.14 -21.78 37.88
N SER A 308 -13.91 -22.13 37.51
CA SER A 308 -13.47 -23.54 37.51
C SER A 308 -13.50 -24.18 38.90
N ARG A 309 -13.11 -23.43 39.94
CA ARG A 309 -13.22 -23.87 41.33
C ARG A 309 -14.67 -24.10 41.76
N GLN A 310 -15.56 -23.16 41.44
CA GLN A 310 -16.99 -23.26 41.77
C GLN A 310 -17.65 -24.44 41.05
N THR A 311 -17.22 -24.72 39.82
CA THR A 311 -17.71 -25.84 39.01
C THR A 311 -17.28 -27.18 39.60
N ILE A 312 -16.02 -27.30 40.03
CA ILE A 312 -15.53 -28.52 40.69
C ILE A 312 -16.24 -28.73 42.04
N GLU A 313 -16.42 -27.68 42.83
CA GLU A 313 -17.17 -27.74 44.11
C GLU A 313 -18.65 -28.13 43.90
N ALA A 314 -19.28 -27.67 42.81
CA ALA A 314 -20.64 -28.08 42.44
C ALA A 314 -20.70 -29.57 42.04
N TRP A 315 -19.71 -30.05 41.28
CA TRP A 315 -19.61 -31.47 40.93
C TRP A 315 -19.32 -32.37 42.14
N PHE A 316 -18.57 -31.88 43.13
CA PHE A 316 -18.36 -32.60 44.38
C PHE A 316 -19.67 -32.78 45.14
N ARG A 317 -20.47 -31.71 45.27
CA ARG A 317 -21.81 -31.78 45.87
C ARG A 317 -22.73 -32.73 45.11
N GLU A 318 -22.69 -32.70 43.79
CA GLU A 318 -23.47 -33.62 42.95
C GLU A 318 -23.05 -35.09 43.15
N ALA A 319 -21.75 -35.36 43.23
CA ALA A 319 -21.22 -36.70 43.49
C ALA A 319 -21.64 -37.24 44.86
N LEU A 320 -21.69 -36.37 45.88
CA LEU A 320 -22.18 -36.73 47.21
C LEU A 320 -23.68 -36.99 47.23
N MET A 321 -24.48 -36.15 46.57
CA MET A 321 -25.93 -36.33 46.46
C MET A 321 -26.32 -37.59 45.67
N ALA A 322 -25.48 -37.99 44.72
CA ALA A 322 -25.64 -39.22 43.94
C ALA A 322 -25.04 -40.46 44.62
N GLU A 323 -24.56 -40.34 45.86
CA GLU A 323 -23.89 -41.41 46.64
C GLU A 323 -22.81 -42.15 45.85
N MET A 324 -22.06 -41.42 45.02
CA MET A 324 -21.10 -42.06 44.13
C MET A 324 -19.89 -42.59 44.90
N PRO A 325 -19.51 -43.87 44.73
CA PRO A 325 -18.30 -44.40 45.35
C PRO A 325 -17.04 -43.67 44.87
N TYR A 326 -16.09 -43.41 45.77
CA TYR A 326 -14.88 -42.64 45.45
C TYR A 326 -14.04 -43.20 44.29
N HIS A 327 -14.10 -44.52 44.06
CA HIS A 327 -13.36 -45.19 42.98
C HIS A 327 -13.94 -44.92 41.58
N THR A 328 -15.19 -44.45 41.47
CA THR A 328 -15.82 -44.09 40.19
C THR A 328 -15.64 -42.62 39.83
N TRP A 329 -15.18 -41.79 40.77
CA TRP A 329 -15.05 -40.34 40.59
C TRP A 329 -14.12 -39.98 39.44
N HIS A 330 -12.98 -40.66 39.31
CA HIS A 330 -12.04 -40.42 38.21
C HIS A 330 -12.72 -40.58 36.85
N ASN A 331 -13.32 -41.74 36.58
CA ASN A 331 -13.97 -42.01 35.29
C ASN A 331 -15.17 -41.09 35.02
N TRP A 332 -15.90 -40.72 36.07
CA TRP A 332 -17.02 -39.79 35.97
C TRP A 332 -16.56 -38.36 35.64
N LEU A 333 -15.51 -37.87 36.31
CA LEU A 333 -14.90 -36.58 36.05
C LEU A 333 -14.27 -36.53 34.65
N THR A 334 -13.55 -37.57 34.24
CA THR A 334 -12.95 -37.66 32.90
C THR A 334 -14.01 -37.51 31.81
N LYS A 335 -15.15 -38.21 31.92
CA LYS A 335 -16.24 -38.09 30.95
C LYS A 335 -16.80 -36.67 30.89
N ARG A 336 -16.95 -35.99 32.02
CA ARG A 336 -17.49 -34.62 32.05
C ARG A 336 -16.51 -33.59 31.49
N ILE A 337 -15.24 -33.64 31.92
CA ILE A 337 -14.20 -32.70 31.49
C ILE A 337 -13.87 -32.86 30.00
N THR A 338 -13.99 -34.08 29.46
CA THR A 338 -13.77 -34.34 28.02
C THR A 338 -15.02 -34.12 27.17
N ALA A 339 -16.24 -34.32 27.70
CA ALA A 339 -17.49 -34.04 26.98
C ALA A 339 -17.73 -32.55 26.73
N THR A 340 -17.14 -31.67 27.54
CA THR A 340 -17.15 -30.22 27.32
C THR A 340 -16.19 -29.75 26.22
N MET A 341 -15.38 -30.63 25.63
CA MET A 341 -14.48 -30.27 24.53
C MET A 341 -15.16 -30.37 23.15
N PRO A 342 -15.11 -29.32 22.30
CA PRO A 342 -15.50 -29.45 20.90
C PRO A 342 -14.51 -30.37 20.15
N PRO A 343 -14.97 -31.15 19.15
CA PRO A 343 -14.10 -32.05 18.39
C PRO A 343 -13.10 -31.22 17.57
N ILE A 344 -11.83 -31.26 17.95
CA ILE A 344 -10.74 -30.62 17.22
C ILE A 344 -10.48 -31.40 15.93
N LYS A 345 -10.97 -30.89 14.79
CA LYS A 345 -10.56 -31.38 13.47
C LYS A 345 -9.12 -30.96 13.20
N GLY A 346 -8.22 -31.94 13.06
CA GLY A 346 -6.94 -31.74 12.37
C GLY A 346 -5.66 -31.86 13.21
N GLN A 347 -5.50 -32.90 14.03
CA GLN A 347 -4.17 -33.30 14.53
C GLN A 347 -3.93 -34.80 14.32
N PRO A 348 -2.78 -35.22 13.75
CA PRO A 348 -2.47 -36.62 13.52
C PRO A 348 -2.06 -37.30 14.84
N ASP A 349 -2.53 -38.53 15.02
CA ASP A 349 -2.08 -39.54 15.99
C ASP A 349 -1.62 -39.02 17.35
N ARG A 350 -2.56 -38.54 18.17
CA ARG A 350 -2.35 -38.56 19.63
C ARG A 350 -2.60 -39.96 20.15
N VAL A 351 -1.50 -40.64 20.48
CA VAL A 351 -1.49 -41.84 21.34
C VAL A 351 -2.38 -41.57 22.55
N SER A 352 -3.40 -42.41 22.76
CA SER A 352 -4.25 -42.34 23.95
C SER A 352 -3.37 -42.40 25.23
N PRO A 353 -3.36 -41.38 26.11
CA PRO A 353 -2.60 -41.44 27.36
C PRO A 353 -3.29 -42.27 28.45
N THR A 354 -4.51 -42.78 28.20
CA THR A 354 -5.35 -43.56 29.12
C THR A 354 -4.76 -44.85 29.66
N SER A 355 -3.51 -45.20 29.31
CA SER A 355 -2.86 -46.41 29.79
C SER A 355 -2.06 -46.23 31.08
N ALA A 356 -1.38 -45.11 31.33
CA ALA A 356 -0.37 -45.08 32.40
C ALA A 356 -0.96 -44.77 33.79
N LEU A 357 -1.68 -43.66 33.94
CA LEU A 357 -2.27 -43.25 35.22
C LEU A 357 -3.45 -44.15 35.59
N THR A 358 -4.33 -44.46 34.63
CA THR A 358 -5.45 -45.38 34.84
C THR A 358 -4.94 -46.77 35.23
N LYS A 359 -3.89 -47.31 34.59
CA LYS A 359 -3.28 -48.57 35.07
C LYS A 359 -2.62 -48.43 36.43
N ALA A 360 -1.97 -47.31 36.76
CA ALA A 360 -1.35 -47.10 38.07
C ALA A 360 -2.40 -47.05 39.19
N ILE A 361 -3.52 -46.36 38.97
CA ILE A 361 -4.64 -46.28 39.91
C ILE A 361 -5.35 -47.63 40.02
N THR A 362 -5.59 -48.32 38.90
CA THR A 362 -6.23 -49.65 38.91
C THR A 362 -5.32 -50.71 39.56
N LEU A 363 -4.02 -50.70 39.29
CA LEU A 363 -3.02 -51.57 39.92
C LEU A 363 -2.84 -51.28 41.41
N PHE A 364 -2.95 -50.00 41.83
CA PHE A 364 -2.93 -49.63 43.23
C PHE A 364 -4.12 -50.27 43.96
N PHE A 365 -5.33 -50.20 43.41
CA PHE A 365 -6.52 -50.78 44.04
C PHE A 365 -6.62 -52.31 43.90
N ASP A 366 -6.15 -52.91 42.81
CA ASP A 366 -6.09 -54.38 42.66
C ASP A 366 -5.11 -55.01 43.66
N LYS A 367 -4.03 -54.30 44.02
CA LYS A 367 -3.10 -54.74 45.08
C LYS A 367 -3.77 -54.82 46.45
N TYR A 368 -4.86 -54.09 46.68
CA TYR A 368 -5.65 -54.13 47.92
C TYR A 368 -6.91 -55.02 47.82
N LYS A 369 -7.14 -55.67 46.67
CA LYS A 369 -8.38 -56.45 46.43
C LYS A 369 -8.29 -57.93 46.80
N HIS A 370 -7.12 -58.45 47.18
CA HIS A 370 -6.99 -59.84 47.67
C HIS A 370 -6.13 -59.96 48.93
N LYS A 371 -6.81 -60.00 50.09
CA LYS A 371 -6.55 -60.96 51.17
C LYS A 371 -7.86 -61.26 51.91
N VAL A 372 -8.67 -62.13 51.32
CA VAL A 372 -9.59 -62.96 52.09
C VAL A 372 -9.20 -64.39 51.73
N ASP A 373 -8.30 -64.97 52.53
CA ASP A 373 -8.01 -66.41 52.46
C ASP A 373 -9.19 -67.17 53.10
N PRO A 374 -9.84 -68.10 52.37
CA PRO A 374 -10.98 -68.85 52.89
C PRO A 374 -10.57 -70.18 53.54
N THR A 375 -9.47 -70.22 54.30
CA THR A 375 -9.07 -71.43 55.05
C THR A 375 -8.53 -71.11 56.45
N ALA A 376 -9.43 -71.28 57.43
CA ALA A 376 -9.21 -71.63 58.85
C ALA A 376 -8.81 -70.52 59.86
N PRO A 377 -9.17 -70.68 61.16
CA PRO A 377 -10.50 -71.03 61.67
C PRO A 377 -11.00 -70.02 62.73
N THR A 378 -12.32 -70.00 62.90
CA THR A 378 -13.05 -69.41 64.02
C THR A 378 -12.50 -69.89 65.36
N ALA A 379 -12.05 -68.97 66.23
CA ALA A 379 -11.98 -69.20 67.67
C ALA A 379 -11.94 -67.89 68.47
N LEU A 380 -12.91 -67.76 69.39
CA LEU A 380 -12.83 -67.08 70.70
C LEU A 380 -12.83 -65.54 70.66
N LEU A 381 -13.82 -64.82 71.20
CA LEU A 381 -14.43 -64.81 72.55
C LEU A 381 -15.75 -63.98 72.44
N ALA A 382 -16.89 -64.28 73.06
CA ALA A 382 -17.16 -64.54 74.48
C ALA A 382 -16.51 -63.52 75.42
#